data_AF-A0A954M5U3-F1
#
_entry.id   AF-A0A954M5U3-F1
#
_cell.length_a   1.000
_cell.length_b   1.000
_cell.length_c   1.000
_cell.angle_alpha   90.00
_cell.angle_beta   90.00
_cell.angle_gamma   90.00
#
_symmetry.space_group_name_H-M   'P 1'
#
loop_
_entity.id
_entity.type
_entity.pdbx_description
1 polymer ?
#
loop_
_entity_poly.entity_id
_entity_poly.type
_entity_poly.pdbx_seq_one_letter_code
_entity_poly.pdbx_strand_id
1 'polypeptide(L)'
;YVAAYSFFDALAIVFGNAIRGAGDVRFSLYLSSLLGWFVMAIPCFVIANYTSVGLYGCWAAATANIVLLGIGMMLRFRQGHWRTMRVIE
;
A
#
# COMPACT_ATOMS: atom_id res chain seq x y z
N TYR A 1 -9.50 11.24 -10.68
CA TYR A 1 -8.97 9.87 -10.52
C TYR A 1 -7.47 9.89 -10.22
N VAL A 2 -6.65 10.37 -11.16
CA VAL A 2 -5.19 10.42 -11.03
C VAL A 2 -4.71 11.29 -9.85
N ALA A 3 -5.35 12.45 -9.59
CA ALA A 3 -4.95 13.30 -8.47
C ALA A 3 -5.09 12.62 -7.09
N ALA A 4 -6.18 11.88 -6.87
CA ALA A 4 -6.37 11.13 -5.64
C ALA A 4 -5.34 10.00 -5.53
N TYR A 5 -5.15 9.24 -6.62
CA TYR A 5 -4.11 8.22 -6.73
C TYR A 5 -2.73 8.77 -6.34
N SER A 6 -2.29 9.88 -6.96
CA SER A 6 -0.98 10.48 -6.72
C SER A 6 -0.82 11.00 -5.29
N PHE A 7 -1.89 11.51 -4.69
CA PHE A 7 -1.86 11.93 -3.29
C PHE A 7 -1.63 10.76 -2.35
N PHE A 8 -2.36 9.65 -2.52
CA PHE A 8 -2.16 8.45 -1.69
C PHE A 8 -0.85 7.74 -1.97
N ASP A 9 -0.38 7.75 -3.21
CA ASP A 9 0.93 7.23 -3.60
C ASP A 9 2.06 8.00 -2.89
N ALA A 10 1.98 9.34 -2.86
CA ALA A 10 2.92 10.15 -2.11
C ALA A 10 2.90 9.81 -0.61
N LEU A 11 1.72 9.59 -0.02
CA LEU A 11 1.62 9.15 1.38
C LEU A 11 2.28 7.78 1.60
N ALA A 12 2.02 6.81 0.72
CA ALA A 12 2.61 5.47 0.81
C ALA A 12 4.14 5.51 0.71
N ILE A 13 4.68 6.34 -0.18
CA ILE A 13 6.13 6.52 -0.36
C ILE A 13 6.75 7.20 0.87
N VAL A 14 6.20 8.33 1.31
CA VAL A 14 6.74 9.11 2.43
C VAL A 14 6.70 8.30 3.74
N PHE A 15 5.54 7.76 4.11
CA PHE A 15 5.42 6.97 5.34
C PHE A 15 6.12 5.62 5.23
N GLY A 16 6.11 4.99 4.05
CA GLY A 16 6.84 3.75 3.82
C GLY A 16 8.34 3.92 4.02
N ASN A 17 8.94 4.99 3.50
CA ASN A 17 10.35 5.28 3.69
C ASN A 17 10.67 5.68 5.14
N ALA A 18 9.78 6.43 5.81
CA ALA A 18 9.94 6.77 7.22
C ALA A 18 9.95 5.54 8.14
N ILE A 19 9.01 4.60 7.92
CA ILE A 19 8.90 3.36 8.71
C ILE A 19 10.10 2.44 8.45
N ARG A 20 10.50 2.28 7.17
CA ARG A 20 11.69 1.48 6.80
C ARG A 20 12.98 2.08 7.39
N GLY A 21 13.10 3.41 7.38
CA GLY A 21 14.23 4.12 8.00
C GLY A 21 14.28 3.99 9.52
N ALA A 22 13.15 3.77 10.18
CA ALA A 22 13.07 3.50 11.61
C ALA A 22 13.34 2.02 11.99
N GLY A 23 13.58 1.14 11.01
CA GLY A 23 13.89 -0.28 11.23
C GLY A 23 12.69 -1.24 11.12
N ASP A 24 11.45 -0.75 10.96
CA ASP A 24 10.26 -1.59 10.81
C ASP A 24 10.01 -2.00 9.34
N VAL A 25 10.97 -2.72 8.76
CA VAL A 25 10.88 -3.17 7.35
C VAL A 25 9.88 -4.31 7.18
N ARG A 26 9.70 -5.14 8.22
CA ARG A 26 8.84 -6.33 8.19
C ARG A 26 7.38 -5.96 7.96
N PHE A 27 6.87 -4.95 8.68
CA PHE A 27 5.49 -4.51 8.49
C PHE A 27 5.23 -4.00 7.07
N SER A 28 6.15 -3.17 6.55
CA SER A 28 6.02 -2.66 5.17
C SER A 28 6.01 -3.79 4.14
N LEU A 29 6.83 -4.82 4.35
CA LEU A 29 6.91 -5.97 3.44
C LEU A 29 5.61 -6.78 3.45
N TYR A 30 5.10 -7.12 4.63
CA TYR A 30 3.85 -7.87 4.77
C TYR A 30 2.66 -7.11 4.22
N LEU A 31 2.54 -5.81 4.53
CA LEU A 31 1.44 -4.99 4.07
C LEU A 31 1.44 -4.86 2.54
N SER A 32 2.59 -4.51 1.94
CA SER A 32 2.71 -4.40 0.48
C SER A 32 2.45 -5.73 -0.22
N SER A 33 2.94 -6.85 0.33
CA SER A 33 2.73 -8.17 -0.27
C SER A 33 1.26 -8.59 -0.17
N LEU A 34 0.63 -8.44 0.99
CA LEU A 34 -0.77 -8.81 1.19
C LEU A 34 -1.69 -7.98 0.29
N LEU A 35 -1.53 -6.67 0.29
CA LEU A 35 -2.32 -5.79 -0.58
C LEU A 35 -2.04 -6.09 -2.06
N GLY A 36 -0.76 -6.28 -2.43
CA GLY A 36 -0.37 -6.62 -3.79
C GLY A 36 -1.09 -7.87 -4.32
N TRP A 37 -1.13 -8.94 -3.52
CA TRP A 37 -1.80 -10.17 -3.90
C TRP A 37 -3.33 -10.07 -3.86
N PHE A 38 -3.90 -9.62 -2.74
CA PHE A 38 -5.34 -9.69 -2.50
C PHE A 38 -6.12 -8.52 -3.10
N VAL A 39 -5.50 -7.36 -3.27
CA VAL A 39 -6.18 -6.16 -3.80
C VAL A 39 -5.80 -5.88 -5.24
N MET A 40 -4.60 -6.27 -5.69
CA MET A 40 -4.17 -6.04 -7.06
C MET A 40 -4.18 -7.32 -7.91
N ALA A 41 -3.38 -8.33 -7.59
CA ALA A 41 -3.17 -9.49 -8.47
C ALA A 41 -4.46 -10.32 -8.67
N ILE A 42 -5.10 -10.75 -7.57
CA ILE A 42 -6.31 -11.57 -7.64
C ILE A 42 -7.47 -10.79 -8.30
N PRO A 43 -7.81 -9.56 -7.88
CA PRO A 43 -8.90 -8.81 -8.51
C PRO A 43 -8.62 -8.45 -9.97
N CYS A 44 -7.37 -8.09 -10.31
CA CYS A 44 -7.00 -7.81 -11.69
C CYS A 44 -7.16 -9.06 -12.58
N PHE A 45 -6.74 -10.23 -12.08
CA PHE A 45 -6.94 -11.50 -12.80
C PHE A 45 -8.43 -11.82 -12.99
N VAL A 46 -9.25 -11.63 -11.96
CA VAL A 46 -10.70 -11.86 -12.04
C VAL A 46 -11.37 -10.87 -12.99
N ILE A 47 -11.06 -9.58 -12.90
CA ILE A 47 -11.63 -8.55 -13.76
C ILE A 47 -11.22 -8.80 -15.22
N ALA A 48 -9.95 -9.12 -15.47
CA ALA A 48 -9.45 -9.35 -16.82
C ALA A 48 -10.08 -10.58 -17.50
N ASN A 49 -10.36 -11.66 -16.75
CA ASN A 49 -10.87 -12.91 -17.33
C ASN A 49 -12.40 -13.03 -17.30
N TYR A 50 -13.08 -12.43 -16.31
CA TYR A 50 -14.50 -12.66 -16.06
C TYR A 50 -15.37 -11.41 -16.24
N THR A 51 -14.78 -10.24 -16.49
CA THR A 51 -15.53 -8.98 -16.59
C THR A 51 -15.20 -8.23 -17.88
N SER A 52 -16.20 -7.65 -18.55
CA SER A 52 -16.02 -6.78 -19.73
C SER A 52 -15.50 -5.38 -19.40
N VAL A 53 -15.29 -5.06 -18.13
CA VAL A 53 -14.82 -3.75 -17.63
C VAL A 53 -13.37 -3.47 -18.04
N GLY A 54 -12.62 -4.49 -18.46
CA GLY A 54 -11.34 -4.35 -19.15
C GLY A 54 -10.30 -3.55 -18.35
N LEU A 55 -9.51 -2.73 -19.06
CA LEU A 55 -8.38 -1.97 -18.50
C LEU A 55 -8.79 -1.00 -17.38
N TYR A 56 -9.99 -0.42 -17.44
CA TYR A 56 -10.48 0.50 -16.42
C TYR A 56 -10.67 -0.19 -15.07
N GLY A 57 -11.12 -1.45 -15.06
CA GLY A 57 -11.27 -2.24 -13.84
C GLY A 57 -9.92 -2.59 -13.20
N CYS A 58 -8.91 -2.87 -14.03
CA CYS A 58 -7.55 -3.10 -13.54
C CYS A 58 -6.95 -1.83 -12.89
N TRP A 59 -7.19 -0.66 -13.48
CA TRP A 59 -6.79 0.63 -12.89
C TRP A 59 -7.57 0.96 -11.61
N ALA A 60 -8.82 0.51 -11.49
CA ALA A 60 -9.60 0.56 -10.25
C ALA A 60 -8.92 -0.24 -9.13
N ALA A 61 -8.57 -1.49 -9.41
CA ALA A 61 -7.87 -2.37 -8.46
C ALA A 61 -6.50 -1.80 -8.05
N ALA A 62 -5.71 -1.29 -9.01
CA ALA A 62 -4.41 -0.68 -8.72
C ALA A 62 -4.52 0.58 -7.84
N THR A 63 -5.53 1.43 -8.10
CA THR A 63 -5.75 2.63 -7.28
C THR A 63 -6.20 2.26 -5.88
N ALA A 64 -7.11 1.29 -5.74
CA ALA A 64 -7.53 0.78 -4.43
C ALA A 64 -6.34 0.22 -3.64
N ASN A 65 -5.44 -0.51 -4.31
CA ASN A 65 -4.21 -1.03 -3.68
C ASN A 65 -3.36 0.10 -3.09
N ILE A 66 -3.07 1.14 -3.87
CA ILE A 66 -2.21 2.25 -3.43
C ILE A 66 -2.88 3.09 -2.35
N VAL A 67 -4.19 3.31 -2.43
CA VAL A 67 -4.96 3.99 -1.36
C VAL A 67 -4.85 3.21 -0.05
N LEU A 68 -5.09 1.91 -0.08
CA LEU A 68 -5.00 1.06 1.11
C LEU A 68 -3.56 0.98 1.65
N LEU A 69 -2.56 0.95 0.76
CA LEU A 69 -1.15 0.97 1.15
C LEU A 69 -0.79 2.27 1.85
N GLY A 70 -1.18 3.42 1.28
CA GLY A 70 -0.94 4.74 1.86
C GLY A 70 -1.61 4.90 3.22
N ILE A 71 -2.88 4.49 3.34
CA ILE A 71 -3.61 4.52 4.60
C ILE A 71 -2.99 3.57 5.62
N GLY A 72 -2.63 2.34 5.23
CA GLY A 72 -2.02 1.35 6.11
C GLY A 72 -0.66 1.82 6.66
N MET A 73 0.18 2.40 5.82
CA MET A 73 1.46 3.00 6.24
C MET A 73 1.24 4.21 7.15
N MET A 74 0.28 5.09 6.83
CA MET A 74 -0.05 6.25 7.66
C MET A 74 -0.56 5.83 9.05
N LEU A 75 -1.47 4.85 9.11
CA LEU A 75 -1.99 4.33 10.39
C LEU A 75 -0.87 3.69 11.21
N ARG A 76 0.00 2.89 10.58
CA ARG A 76 1.16 2.30 11.26
C ARG A 76 2.11 3.35 11.80
N PHE A 77 2.38 4.39 11.02
CA PHE A 77 3.20 5.51 11.46
C PHE A 77 2.58 6.22 12.67
N ARG A 78 1.25 6.43 12.66
CA ARG A 78 0.52 7.04 13.78
C ARG A 78 0.47 6.17 15.03
N GLN A 79 0.50 4.85 14.90
CA GLN A 79 0.52 3.92 16.05
C GLN A 79 1.82 4.01 16.89
N GLY A 80 2.85 4.71 16.42
CA GLY A 80 4.02 5.05 17.24
C GLY A 80 4.90 3.86 17.63
N HIS A 81 4.66 2.65 17.09
CA HIS A 81 5.50 1.46 17.33
C HIS A 81 6.94 1.64 16.87
N TRP A 82 7.19 2.56 15.94
CA TRP A 82 8.55 2.94 15.55
C TRP A 82 9.32 3.64 16.67
N ARG A 83 8.64 4.24 17.66
CA ARG A 83 9.31 4.90 18.81
C ARG A 83 9.91 3.91 19.80
N THR A 84 9.41 2.68 19.84
CA THR A 84 9.94 1.63 20.73
C THR A 84 11.06 0.83 20.08
N MET A 85 11.27 0.95 18.77
CA MET A 85 12.41 0.33 18.09
C MET A 85 13.67 1.19 18.34
N ARG A 86 14.42 0.86 19.39
CA ARG A 86 15.75 1.46 19.62
C ARG A 86 16.76 0.74 18.72
N VAL A 87 17.37 1.50 17.83
CA VAL A 87 18.51 1.07 16.98
C VAL A 87 19.84 1.13 17.77
N ILE A 88 19.83 1.69 18.96
CA ILE A 88 21.02 1.86 19.81
C ILE A 88 20.87 0.96 21.05
N GLU A 89 21.69 -0.09 21.08
CA GLU A 89 22.24 -0.68 22.30
C GLU A 89 23.64 -0.08 22.51
#